data_AF-A0A7V5XD45-F1
#
_entry.id   AF-A0A7V5XD45-F1
#
_cell.length_a   1.000
_cell.length_b   1.000
_cell.length_c   1.000
_cell.angle_alpha   90.00
_cell.angle_beta   90.00
_cell.angle_gamma   90.00
#
_symmetry.space_group_name_H-M   'P 1'
#
loop_
_entity.id
_entity.type
_entity.pdbx_description
1 polymer ?
#
loop_
_entity_poly.entity_id
_entity_poly.type
_entity_poly.pdbx_seq_one_letter_code
_entity_poly.pdbx_strand_id
1 'polypeptide(L)'
;MKYRQTFIGITVLVLLGSLMAAPVLADECRARLRPLLLSSEHDQTQIDAVRAVCEREYAAGSADAGYQLALIDLGLDGWMPERATPLIREAADRGVAEARYWLAWQYEAGPILENDQASALYWYRAAAELDHRLA
;
A
#
# COMPACT_ATOMS: atom_id res chain seq x y z
N MET A 1 -63.72 30.85 -21.13
CA MET A 1 -63.04 31.24 -19.87
C MET A 1 -61.60 30.76 -19.93
N LYS A 2 -60.68 31.63 -19.53
CA LYS A 2 -59.21 31.50 -19.60
C LYS A 2 -58.72 30.23 -18.88
N TYR A 3 -57.65 29.59 -19.35
CA TYR A 3 -56.39 29.52 -18.60
C TYR A 3 -55.26 29.07 -19.54
N ARG A 4 -54.31 30.00 -19.78
CA ARG A 4 -52.98 29.74 -20.33
C ARG A 4 -52.25 28.85 -19.32
N GLN A 5 -51.71 27.73 -19.75
CA GLN A 5 -50.66 27.06 -18.98
C GLN A 5 -49.31 27.42 -19.59
N THR A 6 -48.59 28.24 -18.84
CA THR A 6 -47.18 28.54 -19.00
C THR A 6 -46.44 27.63 -18.02
N PHE A 7 -45.61 26.72 -18.51
CA PHE A 7 -44.59 25.99 -17.73
C PHE A 7 -43.29 26.19 -18.51
N ILE A 8 -42.51 27.25 -18.27
CA ILE A 8 -41.45 27.38 -17.25
C ILE A 8 -40.62 26.09 -17.13
N GLY A 9 -39.40 26.16 -17.67
CA GLY A 9 -38.47 25.05 -17.76
C GLY A 9 -37.89 24.62 -16.42
N ILE A 10 -37.54 23.34 -16.34
CA ILE A 10 -36.63 22.80 -15.35
C ILE A 10 -35.65 21.91 -16.11
N THR A 11 -34.53 22.49 -16.51
CA THR A 11 -33.34 21.75 -16.92
C THR A 11 -32.86 21.00 -15.69
N VAL A 12 -33.18 19.71 -15.59
CA VAL A 12 -32.63 18.84 -14.54
C VAL A 12 -31.18 18.56 -14.93
N LEU A 13 -30.29 19.43 -14.47
CA LEU A 13 -28.85 19.22 -14.50
C LEU A 13 -28.54 18.08 -13.52
N VAL A 14 -28.51 16.85 -14.03
CA VAL A 14 -28.03 15.69 -13.27
C VAL A 14 -26.53 15.87 -13.07
N LEU A 15 -26.16 16.57 -11.99
CA LEU A 15 -24.83 16.47 -11.39
C LEU A 15 -24.75 15.06 -10.80
N LEU A 16 -24.42 14.08 -11.65
CA LEU A 16 -23.80 12.85 -11.18
C LEU A 16 -22.44 13.26 -10.61
N GLY A 17 -22.48 13.67 -9.35
CA GLY A 17 -21.30 13.94 -8.56
C GLY A 17 -20.43 12.70 -8.62
N SER A 18 -19.26 12.84 -9.21
CA SER A 18 -18.18 11.90 -9.08
C SER A 18 -17.94 11.70 -7.59
N LEU A 19 -18.44 10.58 -7.06
CA LEU A 19 -18.16 10.14 -5.71
C LEU A 19 -16.68 9.79 -5.70
N MET A 20 -15.84 10.81 -5.50
CA MET A 20 -14.47 10.65 -5.05
C MET A 20 -14.57 10.08 -3.65
N ALA A 21 -14.66 8.75 -3.55
CA ALA A 21 -14.53 8.05 -2.28
C ALA A 21 -13.17 8.46 -1.70
N ALA A 22 -13.20 9.13 -0.55
CA ALA A 22 -12.02 9.63 0.13
C ALA A 22 -11.03 8.48 0.45
N PRO A 23 -9.71 8.75 0.53
CA PRO A 23 -8.67 7.73 0.72
C PRO A 23 -8.54 7.27 2.18
N VAL A 24 -9.66 7.15 2.92
CA VAL A 24 -9.67 6.83 4.36
C VAL A 24 -9.05 5.45 4.66
N LEU A 25 -8.98 4.58 3.65
CA LEU A 25 -8.44 3.22 3.77
C LEU A 25 -6.95 3.09 3.40
N ALA A 26 -6.18 4.16 3.11
CA ALA A 26 -4.83 3.95 2.57
C ALA A 26 -3.75 3.62 3.62
N ASP A 27 -3.97 3.92 4.90
CA ASP A 27 -2.94 3.90 5.95
C ASP A 27 -3.34 3.09 7.21
N GLU A 28 -4.55 2.53 7.27
CA GLU A 28 -5.04 1.88 8.48
C GLU A 28 -4.27 0.58 8.76
N CYS A 29 -3.94 -0.18 7.71
CA CYS A 29 -3.05 -1.34 7.79
C CYS A 29 -1.73 -1.00 8.49
N ARG A 30 -0.97 -0.02 7.97
CA ARG A 30 0.31 0.42 8.52
C ARG A 30 0.16 0.87 9.97
N ALA A 31 -0.86 1.67 10.27
CA ALA A 31 -1.10 2.19 11.60
C ALA A 31 -1.33 1.07 12.63
N ARG A 32 -2.08 0.02 12.24
CA ARG A 32 -2.38 -1.14 13.09
C ARG A 32 -1.22 -2.12 13.17
N LEU A 33 -0.39 -2.22 12.13
CA LEU A 33 0.76 -3.11 12.09
C LEU A 33 1.92 -2.62 12.95
N ARG A 34 2.16 -1.30 12.98
CA ARG A 34 3.27 -0.68 13.73
C ARG A 34 3.43 -1.17 15.18
N PRO A 35 2.39 -1.23 16.03
CA PRO A 35 2.57 -1.73 17.40
C PRO A 35 3.02 -3.19 17.45
N LEU A 36 2.58 -4.06 16.51
CA LEU A 36 3.00 -5.45 16.45
C LEU A 36 4.50 -5.57 16.14
N LEU A 37 5.00 -4.77 15.20
CA LEU A 37 6.43 -4.75 14.83
C LEU A 37 7.36 -4.27 15.96
N LEU A 38 6.83 -3.52 16.92
CA LEU A 38 7.59 -2.97 18.06
C LEU A 38 7.45 -3.81 19.33
N SER A 39 6.57 -4.83 19.33
CA SER A 39 6.28 -5.66 20.49
C SER A 39 6.85 -7.06 20.30
N SER A 40 7.32 -7.68 21.39
CA SER A 40 7.67 -9.11 21.41
C SER A 40 6.48 -10.00 21.77
N GLU A 41 5.33 -9.42 22.10
CA GLU A 41 4.14 -10.10 22.62
C GLU A 41 2.96 -9.86 21.66
N HIS A 42 2.91 -10.66 20.61
CA HIS A 42 1.75 -10.70 19.71
C HIS A 42 1.30 -12.14 19.51
N ASP A 43 -0.01 -12.35 19.46
CA ASP A 43 -0.60 -13.64 19.12
C ASP A 43 -1.05 -13.70 17.66
N GLN A 44 -1.33 -14.92 17.19
CA GLN A 44 -1.77 -15.16 15.82
C GLN A 44 -3.08 -14.42 15.49
N THR A 45 -3.99 -14.28 16.47
CA THR A 45 -5.29 -13.63 16.24
C THR A 45 -5.11 -12.15 15.97
N GLN A 46 -4.19 -11.48 16.66
CA GLN A 46 -3.85 -10.08 16.41
C GLN A 46 -3.21 -9.91 15.03
N ILE A 47 -2.30 -10.80 14.64
CA ILE A 47 -1.66 -10.78 13.33
C ILE A 47 -2.70 -10.97 12.22
N ASP A 48 -3.57 -11.97 12.33
CA ASP A 48 -4.64 -12.25 11.37
C ASP A 48 -5.61 -11.08 11.23
N ALA A 49 -5.95 -10.41 12.33
CA ALA A 49 -6.81 -9.24 12.32
C ALA A 49 -6.19 -8.06 11.56
N VAL A 50 -4.88 -7.83 11.71
CA VAL A 50 -4.17 -6.79 10.95
C VAL A 50 -3.99 -7.21 9.49
N ARG A 51 -3.62 -8.46 9.23
CA ARG A 51 -3.52 -9.02 7.87
C ARG A 51 -4.80 -8.78 7.09
N ALA A 52 -5.96 -9.07 7.67
CA ALA A 52 -7.25 -8.86 7.02
C ALA A 52 -7.52 -7.39 6.65
N VAL A 53 -7.01 -6.43 7.43
CA VAL A 53 -7.07 -5.00 7.07
C VAL A 53 -6.20 -4.74 5.84
N CYS A 54 -4.95 -5.18 5.90
CA CYS A 54 -3.98 -5.00 4.82
C CYS A 54 -4.43 -5.65 3.50
N GLU A 55 -5.03 -6.85 3.54
CA GLU A 55 -5.60 -7.52 2.37
C GLU A 55 -6.71 -6.70 1.70
N ARG A 56 -7.59 -6.08 2.49
CA ARG A 56 -8.66 -5.22 1.94
C ARG A 56 -8.09 -3.97 1.29
N GLU A 57 -7.11 -3.33 1.93
CA GLU A 57 -6.49 -2.12 1.39
C GLU A 57 -5.67 -2.41 0.13
N TYR A 58 -4.93 -3.53 0.12
CA TYR A 58 -4.18 -3.99 -1.05
C TYR A 58 -5.13 -4.33 -2.20
N ALA A 59 -6.24 -5.02 -1.95
CA ALA A 59 -7.29 -5.26 -2.95
C ALA A 59 -7.95 -3.96 -3.46
N ALA A 60 -8.00 -2.91 -2.64
CA ALA A 60 -8.42 -1.56 -3.04
C ALA A 60 -7.33 -0.78 -3.80
N GLY A 61 -6.14 -1.38 -3.97
CA GLY A 61 -5.03 -0.82 -4.73
C GLY A 61 -3.98 -0.10 -3.89
N SER A 62 -3.93 -0.22 -2.56
CA SER A 62 -2.84 0.36 -1.77
C SER A 62 -1.54 -0.43 -1.95
N ALA A 63 -0.54 0.17 -2.62
CA ALA A 63 0.79 -0.43 -2.74
C ALA A 63 1.48 -0.56 -1.37
N ASP A 64 1.22 0.41 -0.48
CA ASP A 64 1.75 0.37 0.88
C ASP A 64 1.23 -0.85 1.63
N ALA A 65 -0.08 -1.10 1.58
CA ALA A 65 -0.67 -2.28 2.21
C ALA A 65 -0.07 -3.59 1.68
N GLY A 66 0.26 -3.66 0.38
CA GLY A 66 1.00 -4.78 -0.20
C GLY A 66 2.39 -4.98 0.44
N TYR A 67 3.13 -3.89 0.66
CA TYR A 67 4.40 -3.93 1.39
C TYR A 67 4.22 -4.37 2.85
N GLN A 68 3.18 -3.86 3.54
CA GLN A 68 2.89 -4.27 4.92
C GLN A 68 2.51 -5.76 5.02
N LEU A 69 1.75 -6.31 4.07
CA LEU A 69 1.48 -7.76 3.98
C LEU A 69 2.76 -8.56 3.85
N ALA A 70 3.70 -8.07 3.04
CA ALA A 70 4.99 -8.71 2.89
C ALA A 70 5.81 -8.71 4.19
N LEU A 71 5.75 -7.65 5.00
CA LEU A 71 6.37 -7.62 6.32
C LEU A 71 5.78 -8.66 7.28
N ILE A 72 4.45 -8.86 7.22
CA ILE A 72 3.80 -9.91 8.00
C ILE A 72 4.37 -11.28 7.60
N ASP A 73 4.50 -11.53 6.30
CA ASP A 73 5.03 -12.78 5.72
C ASP A 73 6.56 -12.97 5.93
N LEU A 74 7.27 -11.94 6.38
CA LEU A 74 8.72 -11.99 6.63
C LEU A 74 9.10 -12.03 8.11
N GLY A 75 8.14 -12.18 9.03
CA GLY A 75 8.51 -12.43 10.42
C GLY A 75 7.38 -12.49 11.44
N LEU A 76 6.25 -11.82 11.19
CA LEU A 76 5.14 -11.83 12.17
C LEU A 76 4.34 -13.12 12.09
N ASP A 77 4.09 -13.63 10.87
CA ASP A 77 3.38 -14.88 10.62
C ASP A 77 4.35 -15.98 10.16
N GLY A 78 5.62 -15.92 10.60
CA GLY A 78 6.70 -16.78 10.13
C GLY A 78 7.51 -16.18 8.97
N TRP A 79 8.36 -17.00 8.35
CA TRP A 79 9.28 -16.61 7.28
C TRP A 79 8.87 -17.27 5.96
N MET A 80 8.12 -16.54 5.13
CA MET A 80 7.60 -16.94 3.82
C MET A 80 8.02 -15.95 2.71
N PRO A 81 9.33 -15.89 2.39
CA PRO A 81 9.87 -14.94 1.42
C PRO A 81 9.28 -15.11 0.01
N GLU A 82 8.84 -16.31 -0.36
CA GLU A 82 8.18 -16.59 -1.64
C GLU A 82 6.83 -15.88 -1.79
N ARG A 83 6.11 -15.63 -0.69
CA ARG A 83 4.87 -14.83 -0.69
C ARG A 83 5.16 -13.34 -0.64
N ALA A 84 6.19 -12.94 0.11
CA ALA A 84 6.55 -11.55 0.34
C ALA A 84 7.21 -10.87 -0.88
N THR A 85 8.14 -11.55 -1.54
CA THR A 85 8.95 -10.98 -2.64
C THR A 85 8.14 -10.38 -3.79
N PRO A 86 7.10 -11.03 -4.34
CA PRO A 86 6.29 -10.43 -5.41
C PRO A 86 5.54 -9.17 -4.95
N LEU A 87 5.01 -9.16 -3.72
CA LEU A 87 4.34 -7.98 -3.15
C LEU A 87 5.31 -6.81 -2.98
N ILE A 88 6.54 -7.08 -2.53
CA ILE A 88 7.58 -6.05 -2.37
C ILE A 88 8.01 -5.50 -3.72
N ARG A 89 8.18 -6.36 -4.73
CA ARG A 89 8.49 -5.91 -6.10
C ARG A 89 7.40 -4.98 -6.63
N GLU A 90 6.14 -5.39 -6.54
CA GLU A 90 5.03 -4.54 -6.96
C GLU A 90 5.01 -3.20 -6.21
N ALA A 91 5.14 -3.23 -4.88
CA ALA A 91 5.16 -2.01 -4.07
C ALA A 91 6.32 -1.07 -4.46
N ALA A 92 7.50 -1.62 -4.73
CA ALA A 92 8.67 -0.85 -5.16
C ALA A 92 8.47 -0.22 -6.54
N ASP A 93 7.91 -0.97 -7.50
CA ASP A 93 7.56 -0.47 -8.83
C ASP A 93 6.53 0.67 -8.74
N ARG A 94 5.61 0.56 -7.79
CA ARG A 94 4.58 1.57 -7.50
C ARG A 94 5.04 2.73 -6.63
N GLY A 95 6.31 2.75 -6.22
CA GLY A 95 6.91 3.90 -5.55
C GLY A 95 6.91 3.87 -4.03
N VAL A 96 6.69 2.73 -3.39
CA VAL A 96 6.89 2.60 -1.94
C VAL A 96 8.39 2.61 -1.65
N ALA A 97 8.87 3.64 -0.95
CA ALA A 97 10.29 3.86 -0.69
C ALA A 97 10.91 2.73 0.12
N GLU A 98 10.20 2.23 1.14
CA GLU A 98 10.65 1.14 1.99
C GLU A 98 10.78 -0.18 1.23
N ALA A 99 9.89 -0.42 0.25
CA ALA A 99 9.96 -1.58 -0.63
C ALA A 99 11.19 -1.51 -1.57
N ARG A 100 11.48 -0.32 -2.11
CA ARG A 100 12.70 -0.08 -2.91
C ARG A 100 13.97 -0.30 -2.08
N TYR A 101 14.02 0.26 -0.88
CA TYR A 101 15.12 0.03 0.05
C TYR A 101 15.30 -1.46 0.37
N TRP A 102 14.20 -2.18 0.62
CA TRP A 102 14.25 -3.61 0.89
C TRP A 102 14.84 -4.39 -0.29
N LEU A 103 14.41 -4.12 -1.52
CA LEU A 103 14.99 -4.77 -2.72
C LEU A 103 16.48 -4.45 -2.85
N ALA A 104 16.85 -3.20 -2.63
CA ALA A 104 18.24 -2.78 -2.69
C ALA A 104 19.12 -3.59 -1.74
N TRP A 105 18.68 -3.72 -0.48
CA TRP A 105 19.36 -4.53 0.52
C TRP A 105 19.40 -6.02 0.13
N GLN A 106 18.32 -6.57 -0.42
CA GLN A 106 18.32 -7.97 -0.88
C GLN A 106 19.37 -8.22 -1.96
N TYR A 107 19.47 -7.35 -2.96
CA TYR A 107 20.48 -7.47 -4.00
C TYR A 107 21.90 -7.18 -3.51
N GLU A 108 22.07 -6.35 -2.47
CA GLU A 108 23.39 -6.04 -1.93
C GLU A 108 23.95 -7.15 -1.04
N ALA A 109 23.12 -7.69 -0.14
CA ALA A 109 23.60 -8.60 0.92
C ALA A 109 22.50 -9.49 1.51
N GLY A 110 21.25 -9.35 1.08
CA GLY A 110 20.16 -10.10 1.70
C GLY A 110 20.13 -11.57 1.28
N PRO A 111 19.42 -12.41 2.07
CA PRO A 111 19.46 -13.85 1.89
C PRO A 111 18.47 -14.38 0.84
N ILE A 112 17.60 -13.53 0.28
CA ILE A 112 16.47 -13.97 -0.56
C ILE A 112 16.79 -13.86 -2.05
N LEU A 113 17.45 -12.79 -2.49
CA LEU A 113 17.78 -12.55 -3.90
C LEU A 113 19.27 -12.78 -4.13
N GLU A 114 19.62 -13.15 -5.38
CA GLU A 114 21.02 -13.24 -5.77
C GLU A 114 21.70 -11.86 -5.70
N ASN A 115 22.97 -11.85 -5.32
CA ASN A 115 23.75 -10.63 -5.22
C ASN A 115 23.90 -9.95 -6.59
N ASP A 116 23.48 -8.69 -6.67
CA ASP A 116 23.65 -7.84 -7.84
C ASP A 116 23.80 -6.38 -7.41
N GLN A 117 25.05 -5.92 -7.37
CA GLN A 117 25.36 -4.55 -6.95
C GLN A 117 24.75 -3.48 -7.86
N ALA A 118 24.57 -3.75 -9.16
CA ALA A 118 23.98 -2.79 -10.08
C ALA A 118 22.49 -2.61 -9.78
N SER A 119 21.78 -3.71 -9.55
CA SER A 119 20.38 -3.69 -9.10
C SER A 119 20.25 -3.02 -7.73
N ALA A 120 21.14 -3.33 -6.78
CA ALA A 120 21.14 -2.70 -5.46
C ALA A 120 21.25 -1.16 -5.56
N LEU A 121 22.24 -0.67 -6.31
CA LEU A 121 22.46 0.77 -6.51
C LEU A 121 21.27 1.44 -7.20
N TYR A 122 20.65 0.78 -8.18
CA TYR A 122 19.43 1.26 -8.82
C TYR A 122 18.30 1.47 -7.81
N TRP A 123 18.00 0.45 -6.99
CA TRP A 123 16.91 0.50 -6.04
C TRP A 123 17.18 1.48 -4.88
N TYR A 124 18.42 1.60 -4.41
CA TYR A 124 18.79 2.61 -3.41
C TYR A 124 18.58 4.04 -3.92
N ARG A 125 18.97 4.32 -5.16
CA ARG A 125 18.71 5.64 -5.78
C ARG A 125 17.22 5.91 -5.90
N ALA A 126 16.45 4.92 -6.36
CA ALA A 126 15.01 5.04 -6.48
C ALA A 126 14.31 5.25 -5.13
N ALA A 127 14.84 4.70 -4.02
CA ALA A 127 14.33 4.95 -2.68
C ALA A 127 14.62 6.41 -2.24
N ALA A 128 15.83 6.91 -2.49
CA ALA A 128 16.25 8.26 -2.10
C ALA A 128 15.58 9.39 -2.90
N GLU A 129 15.16 9.15 -4.14
CA GLU A 129 14.45 10.15 -4.96
C GLU A 129 13.10 10.60 -4.35
N LEU A 130 12.46 9.77 -3.53
CA LEU A 130 11.21 10.11 -2.85
C LEU A 130 11.43 11.00 -1.63
N ASP A 131 12.52 10.80 -0.88
CA ASP A 131 12.89 11.67 0.24
C ASP A 131 13.22 13.10 -0.24
N HIS A 132 13.79 13.25 -1.43
CA HIS A 132 14.05 14.56 -2.02
C HIS A 132 12.79 15.31 -2.52
N ARG A 133 11.63 14.66 -2.62
CA ARG A 133 10.37 15.34 -3.00
C ARG A 133 9.61 15.94 -1.81
N LEU A 134 9.99 15.60 -0.58
CA LEU A 134 9.34 16.06 0.66
C LEU A 134 10.19 17.05 1.48
N ALA A 135 11.42 17.36 1.03
CA ALA A 135 12.35 18.30 1.67
C ALA A 135 12.41 19.66 0.96
#